data_AF-A0AAW1YCF7-F1
#
_entry.id   AF-A0AAW1YCF7-F1
#
_cell.length_a   1.000
_cell.length_b   1.000
_cell.length_c   1.000
_cell.angle_alpha   90.00
_cell.angle_beta   90.00
_cell.angle_gamma   90.00
#
_symmetry.space_group_name_H-M   'P 1'
#
loop_
_entity.id
_entity.type
_entity.pdbx_description
1 polymer ?
#
loop_
_entity_poly.entity_id
_entity_poly.type
_entity_poly.pdbx_seq_one_letter_code
_entity_poly.pdbx_strand_id
1 'polypeptide(L)'
;MACMVSPLGYIPSLSHHLPHSLSSTRVRFGAKPASTAAAASAPAPAPSRLRTNSMSQPASEANPDTSEFKTPDVLVQYVVLRRDLIDTWPLGSVVTQGCHASVSAIWSHKDDPHTLRYCSPDNIDSMHKVTLEVKGEPQILNLSEKLKAAGIEHKLWIEQPENFPTCLATKPYPKSMVSSFFKKLKLCK
;
A
#
# COMPACT_ATOMS: atom_id res chain seq x y z
N MET A 1 -63.18 22.88 40.89
CA MET A 1 -61.73 22.97 40.58
C MET A 1 -61.61 23.45 39.14
N ALA A 2 -60.92 24.56 38.92
CA ALA A 2 -61.05 25.42 37.75
C ALA A 2 -60.46 24.84 36.46
N CYS A 3 -61.12 25.18 35.36
CA CYS A 3 -60.72 25.07 33.96
C CYS A 3 -59.63 26.10 33.65
N MET A 4 -58.58 25.77 32.87
CA MET A 4 -57.84 26.73 32.04
C MET A 4 -57.24 26.07 30.80
N VAL A 5 -57.29 26.87 29.74
CA VAL A 5 -57.09 26.60 28.32
C VAL A 5 -55.67 27.02 27.90
N SER A 6 -55.25 26.56 26.71
CA SER A 6 -53.98 26.72 25.98
C SER A 6 -53.41 28.17 25.85
N PRO A 7 -52.20 28.40 25.28
CA PRO A 7 -52.08 28.42 23.80
C PRO A 7 -50.74 27.96 23.19
N LEU A 8 -50.85 27.65 21.88
CA LEU A 8 -49.79 27.58 20.87
C LEU A 8 -48.84 28.80 20.90
N GLY A 9 -47.55 28.55 20.68
CA GLY A 9 -46.55 29.56 20.34
C GLY A 9 -45.94 29.28 18.96
N TYR A 10 -45.99 30.29 18.09
CA TYR A 10 -45.62 30.34 16.67
C TYR A 10 -44.18 30.84 16.44
N ILE A 11 -43.64 30.56 15.25
CA ILE A 11 -42.24 30.66 14.75
C ILE A 11 -41.88 32.10 14.28
N PRO A 12 -40.58 32.49 14.16
CA PRO A 12 -39.99 32.68 12.82
C PRO A 12 -38.51 32.22 12.72
N SER A 13 -38.14 31.39 11.74
CA SER A 13 -37.51 31.75 10.46
C SER A 13 -36.26 32.65 10.56
N LEU A 14 -35.07 32.06 10.38
CA LEU A 14 -33.86 32.76 9.93
C LEU A 14 -33.16 31.92 8.85
N SER A 15 -33.49 32.26 7.61
CA SER A 15 -32.77 31.91 6.40
C SER A 15 -31.45 32.68 6.35
N HIS A 16 -30.33 31.96 6.39
CA HIS A 16 -29.03 32.52 6.02
C HIS A 16 -28.59 31.99 4.65
N HIS A 17 -28.40 32.94 3.75
CA HIS A 17 -27.91 32.79 2.40
C HIS A 17 -26.42 32.41 2.33
N LEU A 18 -26.12 31.47 1.41
CA LEU A 18 -24.92 31.28 0.57
C LEU A 18 -23.58 30.92 1.25
N PRO A 19 -22.80 30.02 0.60
CA PRO A 19 -21.79 30.54 -0.32
C PRO A 19 -21.62 29.79 -1.67
N HIS A 20 -21.28 30.62 -2.67
CA HIS A 20 -20.29 30.44 -3.73
C HIS A 20 -20.34 29.23 -4.70
N SER A 21 -20.76 29.56 -5.92
CA SER A 21 -20.42 28.92 -7.18
C SER A 21 -18.90 28.75 -7.33
N LEU A 22 -18.43 27.50 -7.39
CA LEU A 22 -17.07 27.16 -7.80
C LEU A 22 -17.04 26.99 -9.32
N SER A 23 -16.53 28.01 -10.00
CA SER A 23 -16.15 27.93 -11.41
C SER A 23 -14.96 26.98 -11.55
N SER A 24 -15.17 25.81 -12.15
CA SER A 24 -14.12 24.81 -12.38
C SER A 24 -13.26 25.24 -13.57
N THR A 25 -12.14 25.92 -13.28
CA THR A 25 -11.13 26.25 -14.29
C THR A 25 -10.28 24.99 -14.55
N ARG A 26 -10.59 24.27 -15.63
CA ARG A 26 -9.83 23.11 -16.10
C ARG A 26 -8.46 23.57 -16.62
N VAL A 27 -7.41 23.41 -15.81
CA VAL A 27 -6.02 23.61 -16.24
C VAL A 27 -5.62 22.45 -17.16
N ARG A 28 -5.37 22.74 -18.45
CA ARG A 28 -4.79 21.80 -19.42
C ARG A 28 -3.27 21.84 -19.29
N PHE A 29 -2.65 20.75 -18.86
CA PHE A 29 -1.20 20.57 -18.99
C PHE A 29 -0.86 20.16 -20.43
N GLY A 30 -0.03 20.98 -21.09
CA GLY A 30 0.48 20.73 -22.43
C GLY A 30 1.55 19.64 -22.44
N ALA A 31 1.45 18.75 -23.41
CA ALA A 31 2.45 17.72 -23.72
C ALA A 31 3.36 18.18 -24.86
N LYS A 32 4.67 17.90 -24.76
CA LYS A 32 5.63 17.67 -25.87
C LYS A 32 7.08 17.49 -25.35
N PRO A 33 8.03 16.96 -26.15
CA PRO A 33 8.06 15.61 -26.75
C PRO A 33 9.40 14.89 -26.49
N ALA A 34 9.47 13.64 -26.96
CA ALA A 34 10.66 12.78 -26.98
C ALA A 34 11.77 13.29 -27.91
N SER A 35 13.04 13.00 -27.56
CA SER A 35 14.17 13.04 -28.49
C SER A 35 14.80 11.65 -28.65
N THR A 36 15.19 11.37 -29.88
CA THR A 36 15.74 10.13 -30.44
C THR A 36 17.22 10.33 -30.85
N ALA A 37 17.86 9.20 -31.18
CA ALA A 37 19.13 8.99 -31.94
C ALA A 37 20.35 8.61 -31.07
N ALA A 38 20.82 7.35 -31.10
CA ALA A 38 21.67 6.65 -32.11
C ALA A 38 23.17 6.96 -31.88
N ALA A 39 24.10 6.05 -31.54
CA ALA A 39 24.60 4.80 -32.17
C ALA A 39 26.11 5.00 -32.52
N ALA A 40 27.01 4.13 -32.05
CA ALA A 40 28.37 3.84 -32.58
C ALA A 40 29.08 2.81 -31.64
N SER A 41 29.18 1.53 -32.00
CA SER A 41 30.29 0.85 -32.72
C SER A 41 31.42 0.30 -31.81
N ALA A 42 31.57 -1.04 -31.83
CA ALA A 42 32.57 -1.88 -31.16
C ALA A 42 34.01 -1.71 -31.75
N PRO A 43 35.10 -2.36 -31.24
CA PRO A 43 35.28 -3.83 -31.22
C PRO A 43 36.05 -4.43 -30.01
N ALA A 44 36.02 -5.77 -29.92
CA ALA A 44 36.78 -6.61 -28.99
C ALA A 44 38.23 -6.86 -29.44
N PRO A 45 39.09 -7.43 -28.56
CA PRO A 45 39.78 -8.67 -28.96
C PRO A 45 39.86 -9.73 -27.85
N ALA A 46 40.11 -10.98 -28.28
CA ALA A 46 40.15 -12.21 -27.48
C ALA A 46 41.60 -12.66 -27.15
N PRO A 47 41.88 -13.91 -26.70
CA PRO A 47 42.45 -14.21 -25.39
C PRO A 47 43.93 -14.67 -25.44
N SER A 48 44.62 -14.68 -24.30
CA SER A 48 45.88 -15.43 -24.18
C SER A 48 45.95 -16.23 -22.88
N ARG A 49 46.24 -17.52 -23.05
CA ARG A 49 46.49 -18.53 -22.02
C ARG A 49 47.89 -18.33 -21.45
N LEU A 50 48.04 -18.48 -20.13
CA LEU A 50 49.21 -19.12 -19.56
C LEU A 50 48.78 -20.08 -18.45
N ARG A 51 49.18 -21.34 -18.64
CA ARG A 51 49.14 -22.43 -17.68
C ARG A 51 50.40 -22.37 -16.83
N THR A 52 50.28 -22.58 -15.52
CA THR A 52 51.31 -23.24 -14.72
C THR A 52 50.65 -24.04 -13.59
N ASN A 53 51.05 -25.30 -13.48
CA ASN A 53 50.64 -26.29 -12.49
C ASN A 53 51.09 -25.90 -11.07
N SER A 54 50.35 -26.32 -10.04
CA SER A 54 50.97 -27.07 -8.94
C SER A 54 49.92 -27.82 -8.11
N MET A 55 50.19 -29.10 -7.85
CA MET A 55 49.43 -30.00 -6.99
C MET A 55 49.56 -29.60 -5.52
N SER A 56 48.51 -29.83 -4.73
CA SER A 56 48.52 -30.45 -3.38
C SER A 56 47.12 -30.30 -2.77
N GLN A 57 46.36 -31.40 -2.65
CA GLN A 57 45.35 -31.49 -1.59
C GLN A 57 46.09 -31.69 -0.26
N PRO A 58 45.51 -31.22 0.86
CA PRO A 58 44.85 -32.21 1.71
C PRO A 58 43.53 -31.75 2.32
N ALA A 59 42.72 -32.78 2.59
CA ALA A 59 41.86 -33.02 3.75
C ALA A 59 40.98 -31.89 4.31
N SER A 60 39.68 -32.19 4.22
CA SER A 60 38.57 -31.77 5.08
C SER A 60 38.95 -31.32 6.50
N GLU A 61 38.81 -30.02 6.76
CA GLU A 61 38.48 -29.51 8.08
C GLU A 61 37.07 -28.94 8.01
N ALA A 62 36.17 -29.55 8.78
CA ALA A 62 34.81 -29.07 8.98
C ALA A 62 34.88 -27.73 9.71
N ASN A 63 34.42 -26.66 9.05
CA ASN A 63 34.25 -25.35 9.67
C ASN A 63 32.81 -25.26 10.21
N PRO A 64 32.56 -25.28 11.54
CA PRO A 64 31.23 -25.19 12.10
C PRO A 64 30.90 -23.72 12.38
N ASP A 65 30.99 -22.87 11.37
CA ASP A 65 30.48 -21.50 11.49
C ASP A 65 30.07 -20.96 10.12
N THR A 66 29.11 -21.63 9.50
CA THR A 66 28.26 -20.94 8.52
C THR A 66 27.17 -20.24 9.32
N SER A 67 27.53 -19.13 9.96
CA SER A 67 26.56 -18.16 10.42
C SER A 67 25.79 -17.69 9.19
N GLU A 68 24.60 -18.27 8.99
CA GLU A 68 23.70 -17.82 7.94
C GLU A 68 23.48 -16.32 8.13
N PHE A 69 24.04 -15.52 7.22
CA PHE A 69 23.71 -14.11 7.11
C PHE A 69 22.21 -14.03 6.75
N LYS A 70 21.35 -14.06 7.77
CA LYS A 70 19.93 -13.74 7.63
C LYS A 70 19.88 -12.29 7.17
N THR A 71 19.64 -12.11 5.87
CA THR A 71 19.28 -10.80 5.33
C THR A 71 18.17 -10.22 6.21
N PRO A 72 18.29 -8.96 6.66
CA PRO A 72 17.30 -8.37 7.55
C PRO A 72 15.91 -8.48 6.93
N ASP A 73 14.93 -8.96 7.71
CA ASP A 73 13.57 -9.16 7.20
C ASP A 73 12.99 -7.81 6.73
N VAL A 74 12.55 -7.78 5.48
CA VAL A 74 12.09 -6.57 4.81
C VAL A 74 10.76 -6.15 5.42
N LEU A 75 10.65 -4.89 5.82
CA LEU A 75 9.36 -4.31 6.23
C LEU A 75 8.50 -4.04 4.99
N VAL A 76 7.27 -4.53 5.02
CA VAL A 76 6.32 -4.42 3.92
C VAL A 76 4.97 -3.91 4.42
N GLN A 77 4.33 -3.08 3.61
CA GLN A 77 2.90 -2.81 3.74
C GLN A 77 2.17 -3.51 2.59
N TYR A 78 1.22 -4.38 2.94
CA TYR A 78 0.31 -4.96 1.96
C TYR A 78 -0.89 -4.04 1.77
N VAL A 79 -1.24 -3.77 0.51
CA VAL A 79 -2.44 -3.04 0.10
C VAL A 79 -3.27 -3.98 -0.76
N VAL A 80 -4.54 -4.17 -0.45
CA VAL A 80 -5.43 -5.10 -1.14
C VAL A 80 -6.61 -4.35 -1.70
N LEU A 81 -6.74 -4.38 -3.02
CA LEU A 81 -7.79 -3.72 -3.79
C LEU A 81 -8.84 -4.72 -4.27
N ARG A 82 -10.04 -4.21 -4.49
CA ARG A 82 -11.18 -4.94 -5.04
C ARG A 82 -11.17 -4.90 -6.56
N ARG A 83 -11.03 -6.06 -7.23
CA ARG A 83 -11.03 -6.18 -8.70
C ARG A 83 -12.35 -5.73 -9.31
N ASP A 84 -13.48 -6.07 -8.70
CA ASP A 84 -14.81 -5.60 -9.13
C ASP A 84 -14.95 -4.07 -9.15
N LEU A 85 -14.28 -3.36 -8.22
CA LEU A 85 -14.21 -1.90 -8.25
C LEU A 85 -13.23 -1.41 -9.32
N ILE A 86 -12.07 -2.04 -9.46
CA ILE A 86 -11.11 -1.70 -10.54
C ILE A 86 -11.77 -1.74 -11.92
N ASP A 87 -12.63 -2.74 -12.16
CA ASP A 87 -13.27 -2.94 -13.46
C ASP A 87 -14.41 -1.93 -13.73
N THR A 88 -14.95 -1.27 -12.69
CA THR A 88 -16.13 -0.40 -12.80
C THR A 88 -15.86 1.06 -12.44
N TRP A 89 -14.76 1.35 -11.75
CA TRP A 89 -14.43 2.69 -11.25
C TRP A 89 -13.33 3.35 -12.07
N PRO A 90 -13.26 4.69 -12.10
CA PRO A 90 -12.07 5.37 -12.60
C PRO A 90 -10.83 4.92 -11.83
N LEU A 91 -9.74 4.63 -12.55
CA LEU A 91 -8.47 4.18 -11.95
C LEU A 91 -8.01 5.11 -10.82
N GLY A 92 -8.11 6.43 -11.02
CA GLY A 92 -7.74 7.43 -10.01
C GLY A 92 -8.53 7.32 -8.71
N SER A 93 -9.81 6.95 -8.78
CA SER A 93 -10.63 6.71 -7.58
C SER A 93 -10.11 5.52 -6.80
N VAL A 94 -9.82 4.40 -7.47
CA VAL A 94 -9.28 3.20 -6.82
C VAL A 94 -7.90 3.46 -6.20
N VAL A 95 -7.02 4.18 -6.90
CA VAL A 95 -5.71 4.58 -6.37
C VAL A 95 -5.89 5.38 -5.08
N THR A 96 -6.83 6.33 -5.07
CA THR A 96 -7.14 7.14 -3.88
C THR A 96 -7.59 6.28 -2.69
N GLN A 97 -8.40 5.25 -2.92
CA GLN A 97 -8.79 4.28 -1.88
C GLN A 97 -7.58 3.57 -1.26
N GLY A 98 -6.62 3.14 -2.10
CA GLY A 98 -5.36 2.55 -1.67
C GLY A 98 -4.53 3.49 -0.80
N CYS A 99 -4.43 4.76 -1.21
CA CYS A 99 -3.73 5.80 -0.46
C CYS A 99 -4.39 6.05 0.91
N HIS A 100 -5.71 6.20 0.96
CA HIS A 100 -6.45 6.40 2.20
C HIS A 100 -6.25 5.26 3.19
N ALA A 101 -6.42 4.01 2.73
CA ALA A 101 -6.20 2.83 3.56
C ALA A 101 -4.77 2.79 4.11
N SER A 102 -3.77 3.02 3.25
CA SER A 102 -2.35 2.95 3.60
C SER A 102 -1.95 4.00 4.63
N VAL A 103 -2.32 5.26 4.41
CA VAL A 103 -2.03 6.36 5.33
C VAL A 103 -2.75 6.17 6.65
N SER A 104 -4.02 5.75 6.62
CA SER A 104 -4.78 5.48 7.85
C SER A 104 -4.16 4.33 8.65
N ALA A 105 -3.73 3.24 8.01
CA ALA A 105 -3.08 2.12 8.70
C ALA A 105 -1.76 2.54 9.37
N ILE A 106 -0.95 3.36 8.70
CA ILE A 106 0.30 3.91 9.24
C ILE A 106 -0.01 4.84 10.41
N TRP A 107 -0.91 5.81 10.23
CA TRP A 107 -1.20 6.81 11.26
C TRP A 107 -1.77 6.20 12.54
N SER A 108 -2.68 5.23 12.41
CA SER A 108 -3.25 4.51 13.55
C SER A 108 -2.20 3.73 14.36
N HIS A 109 -1.04 3.44 13.76
CA HIS A 109 0.04 2.67 14.38
C HIS A 109 1.39 3.41 14.30
N LYS A 110 1.37 4.74 14.31
CA LYS A 110 2.57 5.57 14.13
C LYS A 110 3.66 5.35 15.18
N ASP A 111 3.26 4.86 16.37
CA ASP A 111 4.15 4.60 17.50
C ASP A 111 4.62 3.13 17.56
N ASP A 112 4.17 2.28 16.64
CA ASP A 112 4.62 0.89 16.55
C ASP A 112 6.08 0.82 16.06
N PRO A 113 6.95 -0.03 16.63
CA PRO A 113 8.36 -0.11 16.26
C PRO A 113 8.61 -0.41 14.77
N HIS A 114 7.75 -1.22 14.13
CA HIS A 114 7.88 -1.52 12.71
C HIS A 114 7.43 -0.34 11.86
N THR A 115 6.35 0.36 12.23
CA THR A 115 5.92 1.58 11.55
C THR A 115 6.98 2.68 11.65
N LEU A 116 7.52 2.92 12.85
CA LEU A 116 8.59 3.91 13.06
C LEU A 116 9.82 3.61 12.21
N ARG A 117 10.26 2.35 12.17
CA ARG A 117 11.39 1.94 11.32
C ARG A 117 11.05 2.08 9.84
N TYR A 118 9.85 1.70 9.42
CA TYR A 118 9.42 1.81 8.02
C TYR A 118 9.36 3.26 7.54
N CYS A 119 9.00 4.20 8.42
CA CYS A 119 8.94 5.64 8.14
C CYS A 119 10.19 6.42 8.58
N SER A 120 11.29 5.75 8.96
CA SER A 120 12.51 6.42 9.41
C SER A 120 13.18 7.18 8.25
N PRO A 121 14.01 8.21 8.52
CA PRO A 121 14.74 8.93 7.48
C PRO A 121 15.52 8.01 6.53
N ASP A 122 16.13 6.95 7.06
CA ASP A 122 16.90 5.98 6.26
C ASP A 122 16.03 5.08 5.36
N ASN A 123 14.74 4.89 5.70
CA ASN A 123 13.86 3.95 5.00
C ASN A 123 12.73 4.63 4.21
N ILE A 124 12.47 5.93 4.42
CA ILE A 124 11.30 6.60 3.84
C ILE A 124 11.30 6.58 2.31
N ASP A 125 12.48 6.69 1.68
CA ASP A 125 12.65 6.63 0.22
C ASP A 125 12.75 5.20 -0.32
N SER A 126 12.82 4.20 0.55
CA SER A 126 12.93 2.76 0.20
C SER A 126 11.77 1.91 0.74
N MET A 127 10.65 2.55 1.12
CA MET A 127 9.44 1.89 1.60
C MET A 127 8.93 0.82 0.62
N HIS A 128 8.80 -0.41 1.08
CA HIS A 128 8.26 -1.51 0.27
C HIS A 128 6.75 -1.68 0.45
N LYS A 129 6.01 -1.58 -0.66
CA LYS A 129 4.56 -1.84 -0.71
C LYS A 129 4.25 -2.92 -1.73
N VAL A 130 3.31 -3.81 -1.38
CA VAL A 130 2.82 -4.85 -2.29
C VAL A 130 1.32 -4.68 -2.47
N THR A 131 0.92 -4.34 -3.70
CA THR A 131 -0.50 -4.17 -4.06
C THR A 131 -1.05 -5.47 -4.63
N LEU A 132 -2.05 -6.03 -3.97
CA LEU A 132 -2.72 -7.28 -4.32
C LEU A 132 -4.19 -7.03 -4.63
N GLU A 133 -4.84 -8.01 -5.24
CA GLU A 133 -6.26 -7.94 -5.54
C GLU A 133 -7.06 -9.12 -4.97
N VAL A 134 -8.30 -8.84 -4.62
CA VAL A 134 -9.37 -9.81 -4.33
C VAL A 134 -10.51 -9.60 -5.31
N LYS A 135 -11.35 -10.63 -5.53
CA LYS A 135 -12.42 -10.56 -6.53
C LYS A 135 -13.51 -9.54 -6.18
N GLY A 136 -13.77 -9.32 -4.90
CA GLY A 136 -14.79 -8.36 -4.45
C GLY A 136 -15.04 -8.41 -2.95
N GLU A 137 -16.15 -7.81 -2.54
CA GLU A 137 -16.49 -7.56 -1.14
C GLU A 137 -16.39 -8.78 -0.21
N PRO A 138 -16.95 -9.96 -0.54
CA PRO A 138 -16.90 -11.08 0.40
C PRO A 138 -15.47 -11.51 0.69
N GLN A 139 -14.56 -11.38 -0.26
CA GLN A 139 -13.17 -11.77 -0.07
C GLN A 139 -12.39 -10.76 0.76
N ILE A 140 -12.63 -9.45 0.59
CA ILE A 140 -11.93 -8.44 1.40
C ILE A 140 -12.37 -8.49 2.86
N LEU A 141 -13.67 -8.72 3.12
CA LEU A 141 -14.19 -8.92 4.48
C LEU A 141 -13.62 -10.18 5.13
N ASN A 142 -13.62 -11.31 4.41
CA ASN A 142 -13.01 -12.55 4.90
C ASN A 142 -11.51 -12.41 5.19
N LEU A 143 -10.79 -11.63 4.39
CA LEU A 143 -9.38 -11.31 4.65
C LEU A 143 -9.24 -10.47 5.93
N SER A 144 -10.03 -9.41 6.06
CA SER A 144 -10.07 -8.56 7.25
C SER A 144 -10.28 -9.37 8.53
N GLU A 145 -11.28 -10.26 8.55
CA GLU A 145 -11.56 -11.09 9.73
C GLU A 145 -10.44 -12.10 10.02
N LYS A 146 -9.82 -12.69 8.99
CA LYS A 146 -8.65 -13.57 9.19
C LYS A 146 -7.45 -12.84 9.79
N LEU A 147 -7.18 -11.63 9.31
CA LEU A 147 -6.09 -10.80 9.84
C LEU A 147 -6.39 -10.38 11.28
N LYS A 148 -7.63 -9.97 11.57
CA LYS A 148 -8.08 -9.62 12.93
C LYS A 148 -7.93 -10.81 13.89
N ALA A 149 -8.40 -12.00 13.49
CA ALA A 149 -8.27 -13.21 14.30
C ALA A 149 -6.82 -13.62 14.56
N ALA A 150 -5.89 -13.24 13.68
CA ALA A 150 -4.46 -13.48 13.82
C ALA A 150 -3.70 -12.34 14.51
N GLY A 151 -4.37 -11.28 14.98
CA GLY A 151 -3.74 -10.11 15.59
C GLY A 151 -2.90 -9.28 14.61
N ILE A 152 -3.19 -9.37 13.30
CA ILE A 152 -2.51 -8.57 12.28
C ILE A 152 -3.28 -7.26 12.09
N GLU A 153 -2.76 -6.20 12.69
CA GLU A 153 -3.29 -4.84 12.57
C GLU A 153 -3.35 -4.35 11.12
N HIS A 154 -4.53 -3.86 10.73
CA HIS A 154 -4.81 -3.38 9.39
C HIS A 154 -5.97 -2.38 9.40
N LYS A 155 -6.06 -1.57 8.35
CA LYS A 155 -7.19 -0.71 8.04
C LYS A 155 -8.03 -1.35 6.95
N LEU A 156 -9.29 -1.64 7.24
CA LEU A 156 -10.33 -1.78 6.23
C LEU A 156 -10.91 -0.39 5.94
N TRP A 157 -10.71 0.12 4.72
CA TRP A 157 -11.25 1.41 4.31
C TRP A 157 -12.69 1.24 3.84
N ILE A 158 -13.56 2.06 4.44
CA ILE A 158 -15.00 2.10 4.15
C ILE A 158 -15.27 3.43 3.46
N GLU A 159 -15.73 3.39 2.22
CA GLU A 159 -16.05 4.59 1.47
C GLU A 159 -17.36 5.22 1.96
N GLN A 160 -17.41 6.55 2.01
CA GLN A 160 -18.59 7.32 2.39
C GLN A 160 -19.05 8.15 1.18
N PRO A 161 -20.38 8.41 1.04
CA PRO A 161 -21.46 8.05 1.96
C PRO A 161 -22.03 6.63 1.80
N GLU A 162 -21.59 5.86 0.82
CA GLU A 162 -22.19 4.56 0.46
C GLU A 162 -21.91 3.44 1.48
N ASN A 163 -20.94 3.64 2.37
CA ASN A 163 -20.64 2.82 3.53
C ASN A 163 -20.30 1.34 3.21
N PHE A 164 -19.44 1.12 2.22
CA PHE A 164 -18.99 -0.23 1.84
C PHE A 164 -17.44 -0.32 1.76
N PRO A 165 -16.86 -1.51 1.96
CA PRO A 165 -15.40 -1.68 2.01
C PRO A 165 -14.77 -1.66 0.61
N THR A 166 -13.80 -0.78 0.38
CA THR A 166 -13.15 -0.63 -0.95
C THR A 166 -11.73 -1.18 -0.99
N CYS A 167 -10.98 -1.01 0.10
CA CYS A 167 -9.55 -1.33 0.17
C CYS A 167 -9.16 -1.78 1.57
N LEU A 168 -8.10 -2.57 1.67
CA LEU A 168 -7.48 -2.96 2.93
C LEU A 168 -5.99 -2.63 2.88
N ALA A 169 -5.42 -2.09 3.95
CA ALA A 169 -3.97 -1.96 4.08
C ALA A 169 -3.51 -2.41 5.46
N THR A 170 -2.42 -3.17 5.54
CA THR A 170 -1.79 -3.49 6.83
C THR A 170 -1.05 -2.26 7.36
N LYS A 171 -0.75 -2.22 8.67
CA LYS A 171 0.43 -1.44 9.08
C LYS A 171 1.70 -2.09 8.50
N PRO A 172 2.86 -1.41 8.50
CA PRO A 172 4.11 -2.05 8.13
C PRO A 172 4.44 -3.25 9.05
N TYR A 173 4.89 -4.34 8.45
CA TYR A 173 5.30 -5.55 9.16
C TYR A 173 6.56 -6.17 8.55
N PRO A 174 7.35 -6.91 9.34
CA PRO A 174 8.34 -7.84 8.78
C PRO A 174 7.63 -8.84 7.85
N LYS A 175 8.12 -8.98 6.62
CA LYS A 175 7.46 -9.79 5.58
C LYS A 175 7.29 -11.25 6.01
N SER A 176 8.25 -11.80 6.77
CA SER A 176 8.15 -13.17 7.28
C SER A 176 6.93 -13.40 8.18
N MET A 177 6.46 -12.35 8.90
CA MET A 177 5.34 -12.43 9.83
C MET A 177 3.99 -12.50 9.13
N VAL A 178 3.83 -11.77 8.01
CA VAL A 178 2.52 -11.53 7.39
C VAL A 178 2.34 -12.16 6.02
N SER A 179 3.42 -12.51 5.31
CA SER A 179 3.33 -12.98 3.91
C SER A 179 2.46 -14.23 3.70
N SER A 180 2.34 -15.09 4.71
CA SER A 180 1.54 -16.32 4.66
C SER A 180 0.04 -16.07 4.46
N PHE A 181 -0.49 -14.92 4.91
CA PHE A 181 -1.88 -14.51 4.73
C PHE A 181 -2.19 -14.04 3.31
N PHE A 182 -1.17 -13.52 2.61
CA PHE A 182 -1.32 -12.86 1.32
C PHE A 182 -0.87 -13.72 0.12
N LYS A 183 -0.13 -14.81 0.36
CA LYS A 183 0.48 -15.65 -0.70
C LYS A 183 -0.48 -16.21 -1.76
N LYS A 184 -1.78 -16.34 -1.44
CA LYS A 184 -2.81 -16.86 -2.35
C LYS A 184 -3.50 -15.76 -3.17
N LEU A 185 -3.28 -14.49 -2.83
CA LEU A 185 -3.81 -13.37 -3.57
C LEU A 185 -2.94 -13.06 -4.78
N LYS A 186 -3.54 -12.49 -5.82
CA LYS A 186 -2.83 -12.11 -7.04
C LYS A 186 -2.27 -10.71 -6.90
N LEU A 187 -1.15 -10.44 -7.56
CA LEU A 187 -0.67 -9.08 -7.75
C LEU A 187 -1.73 -8.28 -8.52
N CYS A 188 -2.06 -7.09 -8.03
CA CYS A 188 -2.99 -6.19 -8.71
C CYS A 188 -2.34 -5.70 -10.01
N LYS A 189 -3.00 -5.95 -11.15
CA LYS A 189 -2.55 -5.56 -12.49
C LYS A 189 -3.53 -4.60 -13.15
#